data_AF-A0AAN7ZV90-F1
#
_entry.id   AF-A0AAN7ZV90-F1
#
_cell.length_a   1.000
_cell.length_b   1.000
_cell.length_c   1.000
_cell.angle_alpha   90.00
_cell.angle_beta   90.00
_cell.angle_gamma   90.00
#
_symmetry.space_group_name_H-M   'P 1'
#
loop_
_entity.id
_entity.type
_entity.pdbx_description
1 polymer ?
#
loop_
_entity_poly.entity_id
_entity_poly.type
_entity_poly.pdbx_seq_one_letter_code
_entity_poly.pdbx_strand_id
1 'polypeptide(L)'
;MSPDNGVLDKTTARAECDWSISSREQTSHPARRTAAALPPPTGASALAAQASRDSRYDIAERIARESVTPHSQAYSQDKLEKEEKKDKDTGDRKAMEQQIPRRYKPGDVYAPHDLSGNEMAKWKKLRRKPRVGSHGTDVLDSLGVDPRKHYKNFSMMAEYVTEMGRIKHRTETGLRPVNQRRMAKAIRRAIGTGLMPSVYRHPELLRDEMAMRGQLPGQQRPR
;
A
#
# COMPACT_ATOMS: atom_id res chain seq x y z
N MET A 1 42.49 27.30 56.94
CA MET A 1 43.10 27.94 55.76
C MET A 1 42.80 27.08 54.56
N SER A 2 41.78 27.47 53.80
CA SER A 2 41.59 27.16 52.37
C SER A 2 42.82 27.63 51.56
N PRO A 3 43.03 27.27 50.27
CA PRO A 3 41.97 26.89 49.32
C PRO A 3 42.28 25.81 48.26
N ASP A 4 41.17 25.33 47.69
CA ASP A 4 40.84 25.08 46.27
C ASP A 4 41.92 24.75 45.24
N ASN A 5 41.61 23.72 44.43
CA ASN A 5 41.67 23.67 42.96
C ASN A 5 41.62 22.19 42.53
N GLY A 6 40.78 21.70 41.63
CA GLY A 6 39.71 22.27 40.86
C GLY A 6 38.98 21.10 40.18
N VAL A 7 37.66 21.06 40.35
CA VAL A 7 36.74 20.17 39.63
C VAL A 7 36.68 20.68 38.19
N LEU A 8 37.01 19.82 37.22
CA LEU A 8 36.77 20.10 35.81
C LEU A 8 35.62 19.22 35.33
N ASP A 9 34.44 19.81 35.44
CA ASP A 9 33.21 19.42 34.80
C ASP A 9 33.40 19.30 33.29
N LYS A 10 33.14 18.11 32.74
CA LYS A 10 32.92 17.95 31.30
C LYS A 10 31.51 18.44 31.01
N THR A 11 31.46 19.72 30.67
CA THR A 11 30.33 20.45 30.16
C THR A 11 29.67 19.75 28.97
N THR A 12 28.38 19.52 29.15
CA THR A 12 27.31 19.58 28.15
C THR A 12 27.66 20.47 26.94
N ALA A 13 27.83 19.86 25.78
CA ALA A 13 27.70 20.54 24.50
C ALA A 13 26.41 20.03 23.82
N ARG A 14 25.32 20.75 24.08
CA ARG A 14 24.08 20.70 23.30
C ARG A 14 24.40 21.29 21.92
N ALA A 15 24.41 20.46 20.88
CA ALA A 15 24.42 20.94 19.52
C ALA A 15 23.01 21.48 19.20
N GLU A 16 22.85 22.78 19.35
CA GLU A 16 21.72 23.52 18.80
C GLU A 16 21.97 23.69 17.29
N CYS A 17 21.22 22.94 16.48
CA CYS A 17 21.10 23.20 15.06
C CYS A 17 20.00 24.25 14.87
N ASP A 18 20.43 25.51 14.77
CA ASP A 18 19.66 26.62 14.27
C ASP A 18 19.23 26.35 12.82
N TRP A 19 17.94 26.16 12.59
CA TRP A 19 17.35 26.11 11.27
C TRP A 19 16.62 27.43 11.00
N SER A 20 17.40 28.49 10.82
CA SER A 20 16.91 29.80 10.37
C SER A 20 16.88 29.84 8.85
N ILE A 21 15.82 29.29 8.25
CA ILE A 21 15.50 29.57 6.84
C ILE A 21 14.44 30.67 6.83
N SER A 22 14.96 31.88 6.60
CA SER A 22 14.20 33.09 6.36
C SER A 22 13.29 32.94 5.14
N SER A 23 12.11 33.53 5.29
CA SER A 23 11.01 33.67 4.33
C SER A 23 11.45 33.91 2.89
N ARG A 24 10.87 33.14 1.96
CA ARG A 24 10.72 33.60 0.57
C ARG A 24 9.36 33.19 0.04
N GLU A 25 8.47 34.18 0.04
CA GLU A 25 7.20 34.19 -0.65
C GLU A 25 7.41 33.87 -2.14
N GLN A 26 6.72 32.84 -2.64
CA GLN A 26 6.61 32.60 -4.07
C GLN A 26 5.39 33.34 -4.58
N THR A 27 5.64 34.51 -5.15
CA THR A 27 4.70 35.31 -5.92
C THR A 27 4.47 34.68 -7.29
N SER A 28 3.20 34.66 -7.69
CA SER A 28 2.71 34.26 -9.01
C SER A 28 3.23 35.20 -10.11
N HIS A 29 3.82 34.67 -11.17
CA HIS A 29 4.10 35.42 -12.40
C HIS A 29 3.08 35.06 -13.49
N PRO A 30 2.32 36.02 -14.04
CA PRO A 30 1.56 35.84 -15.27
C PRO A 30 2.49 36.02 -16.48
N ALA A 31 2.47 35.05 -17.39
CA ALA A 31 3.16 35.14 -18.67
C ALA A 31 2.43 36.14 -19.60
N ARG A 32 3.17 37.15 -20.06
CA ARG A 32 2.77 38.08 -21.13
C ARG A 32 3.89 38.15 -22.18
N ARG A 33 3.47 38.31 -23.44
CA ARG A 33 4.19 38.66 -24.69
C ARG A 33 4.32 37.43 -25.62
N THR A 34 3.99 37.51 -26.91
CA THR A 34 4.14 38.62 -27.86
C THR A 34 2.99 38.73 -28.85
N ALA A 35 2.78 39.97 -29.32
CA ALA A 35 1.91 40.35 -30.42
C ALA A 35 2.67 40.31 -31.75
N ALA A 36 2.01 39.80 -32.80
CA ALA A 36 2.25 40.03 -34.23
C ALA A 36 1.10 39.30 -34.96
N ALA A 37 0.41 39.79 -35.99
CA ALA A 37 0.36 41.05 -36.69
C ALA A 37 -1.02 41.10 -37.38
N LEU A 38 -1.61 42.29 -37.51
CA LEU A 38 -2.79 42.55 -38.33
C LEU A 38 -2.40 42.61 -39.81
N PRO A 39 -3.24 42.12 -40.74
CA PRO A 39 -3.42 42.74 -42.05
C PRO A 39 -4.73 43.56 -42.10
N PRO A 40 -4.76 44.71 -42.80
CA PRO A 40 -5.96 45.56 -42.95
C PRO A 40 -6.98 45.04 -43.99
N PRO A 41 -8.20 45.63 -44.04
CA PRO A 41 -9.38 45.00 -44.62
C PRO A 41 -9.65 45.41 -46.08
N THR A 42 -10.21 44.49 -46.86
CA THR A 42 -10.94 44.79 -48.10
C THR A 42 -12.24 43.99 -48.11
N GLY A 43 -13.35 44.69 -48.37
CA GLY A 43 -14.70 44.19 -48.18
C GLY A 43 -15.25 43.31 -49.32
N ALA A 44 -16.55 43.07 -49.18
CA ALA A 44 -17.50 42.41 -50.08
C ALA A 44 -17.76 40.91 -49.84
N SER A 45 -18.92 40.68 -49.23
CA SER A 45 -19.83 39.52 -49.32
C SER A 45 -19.53 38.46 -50.38
N ALA A 46 -19.42 37.20 -49.94
CA ALA A 46 -19.87 36.05 -50.73
C ALA A 46 -20.43 34.97 -49.80
N LEU A 47 -21.75 34.79 -49.89
CA LEU A 47 -22.51 33.68 -49.34
C LEU A 47 -21.92 32.32 -49.78
N ALA A 48 -22.03 31.35 -48.88
CA ALA A 48 -22.40 29.97 -49.16
C ALA A 48 -21.80 29.31 -50.41
N ALA A 49 -20.71 28.56 -50.23
CA ALA A 49 -20.44 27.38 -51.06
C ALA A 49 -19.22 26.61 -50.53
N GLN A 50 -19.48 25.59 -49.71
CA GLN A 50 -18.80 24.28 -49.77
C GLN A 50 -19.57 23.31 -48.87
N ALA A 51 -20.79 23.05 -49.32
CA ALA A 51 -21.53 21.84 -48.96
C ALA A 51 -20.93 20.64 -49.71
N SER A 52 -21.11 19.46 -49.11
CA SER A 52 -21.00 18.12 -49.72
C SER A 52 -19.62 17.63 -50.15
N ARG A 53 -18.96 16.93 -49.22
CA ARG A 53 -18.49 15.57 -49.49
C ARG A 53 -18.87 14.70 -48.30
N ASP A 54 -20.17 14.44 -48.15
CA ASP A 54 -20.66 13.40 -47.25
C ASP A 54 -20.12 12.07 -47.78
N SER A 55 -19.14 11.51 -47.06
CA SER A 55 -18.59 10.19 -47.32
C SER A 55 -19.70 9.16 -47.10
N ARG A 56 -19.66 8.02 -47.81
CA ARG A 56 -20.61 6.91 -47.58
C ARG A 56 -20.61 6.45 -46.11
N TYR A 57 -19.50 6.67 -45.40
CA TYR A 57 -19.36 6.43 -43.98
C TYR A 57 -20.11 7.48 -43.11
N ASP A 58 -20.26 8.73 -43.54
CA ASP A 58 -20.95 9.81 -42.79
C ASP A 58 -22.47 9.63 -42.76
N ILE A 59 -23.03 9.08 -43.85
CA ILE A 59 -24.46 8.76 -43.94
C ILE A 59 -24.78 7.54 -43.08
N ALA A 60 -23.92 6.51 -43.13
CA ALA A 60 -24.05 5.33 -42.27
C ALA A 60 -23.92 5.68 -40.77
N GLU A 61 -23.03 6.62 -40.41
CA GLU A 61 -22.86 7.08 -39.04
C GLU A 61 -24.09 7.84 -38.51
N ARG A 62 -24.71 8.70 -39.34
CA ARG A 62 -25.97 9.39 -38.97
C ARG A 62 -27.13 8.42 -38.74
N ILE A 63 -27.33 7.46 -39.64
CA ILE A 63 -28.39 6.45 -39.52
C ILE A 63 -28.17 5.57 -38.28
N ALA A 64 -26.92 5.20 -37.98
CA ALA A 64 -26.58 4.44 -36.78
C ALA A 64 -26.92 5.23 -35.50
N ARG A 65 -26.61 6.53 -35.45
CA ARG A 65 -26.94 7.40 -34.30
C ARG A 65 -28.44 7.61 -34.11
N GLU A 66 -29.21 7.75 -35.18
CA GLU A 66 -30.68 7.90 -35.13
C GLU A 66 -31.40 6.60 -34.78
N SER A 67 -30.84 5.45 -35.15
CA SER A 67 -31.42 4.13 -34.85
C SER A 67 -31.42 3.77 -33.36
N VAL A 68 -30.58 4.44 -32.57
CA VAL A 68 -30.58 4.29 -31.12
C VAL A 68 -31.62 5.24 -30.55
N THR A 69 -32.78 4.70 -30.21
CA THR A 69 -33.86 5.51 -29.60
C THR A 69 -33.31 6.30 -28.40
N PRO A 70 -33.60 7.61 -28.27
CA PRO A 70 -33.06 8.46 -27.20
C PRO A 70 -33.39 7.92 -25.80
N HIS A 71 -34.47 7.15 -25.67
CA HIS A 71 -34.85 6.46 -24.46
C HIS A 71 -33.83 5.37 -24.04
N SER A 72 -33.30 4.61 -25.00
CA SER A 72 -32.29 3.57 -24.74
C SER A 72 -30.92 4.16 -24.37
N GLN A 73 -30.54 5.29 -24.98
CA GLN A 73 -29.33 6.04 -24.62
C GLN A 73 -29.43 6.64 -23.21
N ALA A 74 -30.55 7.29 -22.88
CA ALA A 74 -30.76 7.87 -21.56
C ALA A 74 -30.74 6.80 -20.45
N TYR A 75 -31.34 5.63 -20.69
CA TYR A 75 -31.26 4.50 -19.75
C TYR A 75 -29.83 3.99 -19.56
N SER A 76 -29.06 3.91 -20.64
CA SER A 76 -27.65 3.50 -20.57
C SER A 76 -26.79 4.51 -19.78
N GLN A 77 -27.04 5.81 -19.94
CA GLN A 77 -26.33 6.87 -19.21
C GLN A 77 -26.70 6.89 -17.72
N ASP A 78 -27.99 6.82 -17.38
CA ASP A 78 -28.45 6.75 -15.98
C ASP A 78 -27.91 5.50 -15.27
N LYS A 79 -27.83 4.37 -15.98
CA LYS A 79 -27.21 3.15 -15.45
C LYS A 79 -25.72 3.34 -15.16
N LEU A 80 -24.95 3.92 -16.09
CA LEU A 80 -23.53 4.20 -15.91
C LEU A 80 -23.28 5.18 -14.75
N GLU A 81 -24.06 6.25 -14.66
CA GLU A 81 -23.95 7.22 -13.57
C GLU A 81 -24.26 6.61 -12.19
N LYS A 82 -25.24 5.70 -12.13
CA LYS A 82 -25.56 4.94 -10.90
C LYS A 82 -24.44 4.01 -10.50
N GLU A 83 -23.80 3.34 -11.46
CA GLU A 83 -22.64 2.48 -11.22
C GLU A 83 -21.45 3.30 -10.70
N GLU A 84 -21.14 4.45 -11.32
CA GLU A 84 -20.07 5.33 -10.85
C GLU A 84 -20.32 5.91 -9.45
N LYS A 85 -21.55 6.31 -9.14
CA LYS A 85 -21.92 6.79 -7.80
C LYS A 85 -21.76 5.70 -6.75
N LYS A 86 -22.13 4.47 -7.10
CA LYS A 86 -21.94 3.30 -6.23
C LYS A 86 -20.46 2.99 -6.01
N ASP A 87 -19.64 3.07 -7.04
CA ASP A 87 -18.19 2.86 -6.90
C ASP A 87 -17.55 3.94 -6.01
N LYS A 88 -17.95 5.21 -6.15
CA LYS A 88 -17.51 6.30 -5.27
C LYS A 88 -17.93 6.07 -3.81
N ASP A 89 -19.20 5.75 -3.56
CA ASP A 89 -19.71 5.45 -2.21
C ASP A 89 -18.99 4.25 -1.58
N THR A 90 -18.74 3.19 -2.35
CA THR A 90 -17.97 2.04 -1.85
C THR A 90 -16.52 2.42 -1.52
N GLY A 91 -15.91 3.31 -2.29
CA GLY A 91 -14.58 3.86 -2.05
C GLY A 91 -14.53 4.68 -0.76
N ASP A 92 -15.47 5.59 -0.58
CA ASP A 92 -15.59 6.45 0.60
C ASP A 92 -15.86 5.64 1.86
N ARG A 93 -16.79 4.67 1.77
CA ARG A 93 -17.04 3.70 2.84
C ARG A 93 -15.75 2.97 3.24
N LYS A 94 -15.01 2.46 2.25
CA LYS A 94 -13.76 1.73 2.50
C LYS A 94 -12.67 2.65 3.07
N ALA A 95 -12.65 3.92 2.69
CA ALA A 95 -11.74 4.92 3.25
C ALA A 95 -12.06 5.17 4.73
N MET A 96 -13.34 5.32 5.09
CA MET A 96 -13.79 5.45 6.48
C MET A 96 -13.45 4.19 7.31
N GLU A 97 -13.69 2.99 6.77
CA GLU A 97 -13.37 1.72 7.45
C GLU A 97 -11.86 1.56 7.73
N GLN A 98 -10.98 2.11 6.88
CA GLN A 98 -9.53 2.07 7.08
C GLN A 98 -9.04 3.02 8.17
N GLN A 99 -9.79 4.10 8.44
CA GLN A 99 -9.46 5.04 9.50
C GLN A 99 -9.63 4.43 10.88
N ILE A 100 -10.53 3.44 11.03
CA ILE A 100 -10.76 2.71 12.28
C ILE A 100 -9.69 1.62 12.44
N PRO A 101 -8.72 1.78 13.37
CA PRO A 101 -7.59 0.86 13.46
C PRO A 101 -7.89 -0.39 14.27
N ARG A 102 -8.87 -0.36 15.18
CA ARG A 102 -9.29 -1.49 16.03
C ARG A 102 -10.38 -2.29 15.31
N ARG A 103 -10.26 -3.62 15.30
CA ARG A 103 -11.31 -4.54 14.84
C ARG A 103 -12.05 -5.07 16.07
N TYR A 104 -13.28 -4.61 16.28
CA TYR A 104 -14.14 -5.08 17.36
C TYR A 104 -14.62 -6.50 17.06
N LYS A 105 -14.59 -7.36 18.07
CA LYS A 105 -15.16 -8.71 18.00
C LYS A 105 -16.52 -8.74 18.71
N PRO A 106 -17.44 -9.64 18.31
CA PRO A 106 -18.65 -9.86 19.08
C PRO A 106 -18.27 -10.27 20.51
N GLY A 107 -18.90 -9.63 21.50
CA GLY A 107 -18.57 -9.81 22.92
C GLY A 107 -17.57 -8.80 23.50
N ASP A 108 -16.88 -8.00 22.67
CA ASP A 108 -16.06 -6.90 23.17
C ASP A 108 -16.96 -5.78 23.72
N VAL A 109 -16.84 -5.48 25.01
CA VAL A 109 -17.48 -4.30 25.62
C VAL A 109 -16.72 -3.05 25.18
N TYR A 110 -17.45 -1.99 24.84
CA TYR A 110 -16.90 -0.70 24.49
C TYR A 110 -17.47 0.40 25.38
N ALA A 111 -16.63 1.39 25.69
CA ALA A 111 -17.06 2.66 26.24
C ALA A 111 -17.06 3.73 25.12
N PRO A 112 -17.83 4.82 25.25
CA PRO A 112 -17.79 5.93 24.29
C PRO A 112 -16.37 6.47 24.03
N HIS A 113 -15.50 6.42 25.04
CA HIS A 113 -14.10 6.84 24.93
C HIS A 113 -13.27 5.98 23.96
N ASP A 114 -13.60 4.70 23.78
CA ASP A 114 -12.87 3.78 22.89
C ASP A 114 -12.98 4.16 21.41
N LEU A 115 -14.00 4.94 21.06
CA LEU A 115 -14.25 5.45 19.71
C LEU A 115 -13.57 6.81 19.46
N SER A 116 -12.88 7.36 20.46
CA SER A 116 -12.15 8.62 20.32
C SER A 116 -10.91 8.47 19.44
N GLY A 117 -10.52 9.56 18.76
CA GLY A 117 -9.31 9.58 17.93
C GLY A 117 -8.03 9.25 18.71
N ASN A 118 -7.98 9.61 20.00
CA ASN A 118 -6.84 9.35 20.88
C ASN A 118 -6.66 7.85 21.13
N GLU A 119 -7.74 7.14 21.45
CA GLU A 119 -7.71 5.68 21.60
C GLU A 119 -7.36 5.01 20.28
N MET A 120 -7.99 5.43 19.18
CA MET A 120 -7.65 4.92 17.84
C MET A 120 -6.15 5.07 17.53
N ALA A 121 -5.53 6.20 17.90
CA ALA A 121 -4.09 6.40 17.73
C ALA A 121 -3.25 5.41 18.54
N LYS A 122 -3.67 5.03 19.76
CA LYS A 122 -3.00 3.99 20.57
C LYS A 122 -3.06 2.63 19.87
N TRP A 123 -4.24 2.23 19.38
CA TRP A 123 -4.43 0.99 18.63
C TRP A 123 -3.63 0.95 17.32
N LYS A 124 -3.50 2.08 16.63
CA LYS A 124 -2.66 2.19 15.42
C LYS A 124 -1.18 1.96 15.71
N LYS A 125 -0.67 2.48 16.83
CA LYS A 125 0.72 2.25 17.28
C LYS A 125 0.94 0.79 17.65
N LEU A 126 -0.01 0.17 18.36
CA LEU A 126 0.08 -1.23 18.74
C LEU A 126 0.14 -2.17 17.53
N ARG A 127 -0.62 -1.90 16.47
CA ARG A 127 -0.59 -2.67 15.22
C ARG A 127 0.75 -2.61 14.47
N ARG A 128 1.45 -1.48 14.55
CA ARG A 128 2.74 -1.27 13.87
C ARG A 128 3.90 -1.97 14.56
N LYS A 129 3.80 -2.20 15.87
CA LYS A 129 4.84 -2.90 16.61
C LYS A 129 4.70 -4.40 16.29
N PRO A 130 5.75 -5.07 15.78
CA PRO A 130 5.68 -6.51 15.61
C PRO A 130 5.33 -7.12 16.97
N ARG A 131 4.41 -8.09 16.96
CA ARG A 131 3.87 -8.71 18.17
C ARG A 131 4.90 -9.65 18.80
N VAL A 132 6.15 -9.23 18.96
CA VAL A 132 7.32 -10.02 19.41
C VAL A 132 7.18 -10.55 20.86
N GLY A 133 5.97 -10.45 21.45
CA GLY A 133 5.61 -10.96 22.76
C GLY A 133 4.14 -10.72 23.11
N SER A 134 3.23 -10.43 22.15
CA SER A 134 1.84 -10.09 22.49
C SER A 134 1.05 -11.25 23.10
N HIS A 135 1.48 -12.50 22.87
CA HIS A 135 0.91 -13.68 23.52
C HIS A 135 1.73 -14.18 24.72
N GLY A 136 2.83 -13.49 25.08
CA GLY A 136 3.75 -13.92 26.14
C GLY A 136 4.57 -15.18 25.82
N THR A 137 4.05 -16.06 24.96
CA THR A 137 4.61 -17.38 24.66
C THR A 137 5.09 -17.45 23.21
N ASP A 138 6.28 -18.00 23.01
CA ASP A 138 6.89 -18.28 21.71
C ASP A 138 6.05 -19.34 20.96
N VAL A 139 5.79 -19.14 19.67
CA VAL A 139 5.04 -20.07 18.81
C VAL A 139 5.62 -21.49 18.87
N LEU A 140 6.95 -21.63 18.87
CA LEU A 140 7.60 -22.94 18.90
C LEU A 140 7.45 -23.64 20.26
N ASP A 141 7.44 -22.86 21.36
CA ASP A 141 7.23 -23.39 22.70
C ASP A 141 5.75 -23.77 22.89
N SER A 142 4.81 -22.96 22.40
CA SER A 142 3.37 -23.27 22.41
C SER A 142 3.02 -24.54 21.65
N LEU A 143 3.72 -24.80 20.53
CA LEU A 143 3.54 -26.01 19.72
C LEU A 143 4.38 -27.20 20.22
N GLY A 144 5.34 -26.98 21.12
CA GLY A 144 6.25 -28.02 21.62
C GLY A 144 7.20 -28.59 20.56
N VAL A 145 7.52 -27.83 19.51
CA VAL A 145 8.28 -28.32 18.34
C VAL A 145 9.74 -27.86 18.40
N ASP A 146 10.70 -28.79 18.30
CA ASP A 146 12.13 -28.46 18.15
C ASP A 146 12.49 -28.28 16.66
N PRO A 147 12.80 -27.06 16.19
CA PRO A 147 13.04 -26.80 14.77
C PRO A 147 14.25 -27.58 14.21
N ARG A 148 15.19 -27.99 15.06
CA ARG A 148 16.38 -28.75 14.62
C ARG A 148 16.02 -30.13 14.05
N LYS A 149 14.93 -30.73 14.54
CA LYS A 149 14.44 -32.03 14.08
C LYS A 149 13.68 -31.91 12.76
N HIS A 150 13.09 -30.76 12.49
CA HIS A 150 12.23 -30.51 11.32
C HIS A 150 12.92 -29.71 10.20
N TYR A 151 14.25 -29.77 10.09
CA TYR A 151 15.00 -29.07 9.06
C TYR A 151 14.63 -29.46 7.61
N LYS A 152 14.01 -30.63 7.43
CA LYS A 152 13.50 -31.11 6.14
C LYS A 152 12.20 -30.42 5.70
N ASN A 153 11.48 -29.79 6.63
CA ASN A 153 10.25 -29.06 6.33
C ASN A 153 10.59 -27.65 5.84
N PHE A 154 10.72 -27.50 4.52
CA PHE A 154 11.07 -26.21 3.89
C PHE A 154 10.00 -25.14 4.12
N SER A 155 8.72 -25.50 4.21
CA SER A 155 7.63 -24.54 4.49
C SER A 155 7.79 -23.91 5.87
N MET A 156 8.14 -24.71 6.88
CA MET A 156 8.41 -24.20 8.23
C MET A 156 9.64 -23.30 8.26
N MET A 157 10.72 -23.69 7.58
CA MET A 157 11.98 -22.93 7.56
C MET A 157 11.85 -21.61 6.79
N ALA A 158 11.11 -21.61 5.67
CA ALA A 158 10.95 -20.45 4.79
C ALA A 158 10.19 -19.28 5.44
N GLU A 159 9.33 -19.54 6.43
CA GLU A 159 8.64 -18.48 7.17
C GLU A 159 9.63 -17.61 7.97
N TYR A 160 10.74 -18.17 8.44
CA TYR A 160 11.75 -17.47 9.24
C TYR A 160 12.92 -16.91 8.41
N VAL A 161 12.77 -16.91 7.08
CA VAL A 161 13.74 -16.40 6.12
C VAL A 161 13.07 -15.28 5.31
N THR A 162 13.84 -14.26 4.96
CA THR A 162 13.37 -13.16 4.09
C THR A 162 13.21 -13.64 2.65
N GLU A 163 12.57 -12.83 1.82
CA GLU A 163 12.46 -13.12 0.39
C GLU A 163 13.83 -13.34 -0.28
N MET A 164 14.85 -12.62 0.21
CA MET A 164 16.25 -12.70 -0.23
C MET A 164 17.07 -13.83 0.43
N GLY A 165 16.42 -14.79 1.09
CA GLY A 165 17.12 -15.94 1.68
C GLY A 165 17.88 -15.66 2.99
N ARG A 166 17.77 -14.46 3.56
CA ARG A 166 18.44 -14.10 4.84
C ARG A 166 17.58 -14.52 6.03
N ILE A 167 18.19 -15.03 7.10
CA ILE A 167 17.43 -15.38 8.32
C ILE A 167 16.91 -14.09 8.97
N LYS A 168 15.59 -14.02 9.21
CA LYS A 168 14.91 -12.87 9.83
C LYS A 168 15.47 -12.61 11.24
N HIS A 169 15.57 -11.33 11.63
CA HIS A 169 16.02 -10.96 12.97
C HIS A 169 14.96 -11.34 14.03
N ARG A 170 15.37 -11.52 15.30
CA ARG A 170 14.46 -11.88 16.40
C ARG A 170 13.25 -10.94 16.51
N THR A 171 13.45 -9.65 16.25
CA THR A 171 12.40 -8.62 16.29
C THR A 171 11.31 -8.89 15.26
N GLU A 172 11.63 -9.53 14.14
CA GLU A 172 10.66 -9.89 13.10
C GLU A 172 10.01 -11.25 13.41
N THR A 173 10.79 -12.22 13.90
CA THR A 173 10.32 -13.59 14.12
C THR A 173 9.48 -13.77 15.38
N GLY A 174 9.66 -12.93 16.40
CA GLY A 174 8.93 -13.11 17.66
C GLY A 174 9.46 -14.21 18.57
N LEU A 175 10.50 -14.95 18.16
CA LEU A 175 10.97 -16.13 18.88
C LEU A 175 11.78 -15.77 20.14
N ARG A 176 11.83 -16.69 21.10
CA ARG A 176 12.75 -16.61 22.24
C ARG A 176 14.20 -16.72 21.74
N PRO A 177 15.20 -16.04 22.35
CA PRO A 177 16.58 -16.08 21.86
C PRO A 177 17.16 -17.49 21.72
N VAL A 178 16.77 -18.41 22.61
CA VAL A 178 17.17 -19.82 22.56
C VAL A 178 16.60 -20.50 21.31
N ASN A 179 15.31 -20.33 21.06
CA ASN A 179 14.62 -20.94 19.92
C ASN A 179 15.02 -20.29 18.59
N GLN A 180 15.26 -18.97 18.57
CA GLN A 180 15.82 -18.28 17.41
C GLN A 180 17.16 -18.90 16.98
N ARG A 181 18.05 -19.23 17.92
CA ARG A 181 19.32 -19.92 17.61
C ARG A 181 19.10 -21.34 17.08
N ARG A 182 18.14 -22.08 17.66
CA ARG A 182 17.76 -23.43 17.21
C ARG A 182 17.19 -23.40 15.78
N MET A 183 16.28 -22.47 15.50
CA MET A 183 15.70 -22.20 14.19
C MET A 183 16.78 -21.83 13.17
N ALA A 184 17.65 -20.87 13.51
CA ALA A 184 18.74 -20.47 12.64
C ALA A 184 19.71 -21.62 12.33
N LYS A 185 19.96 -22.52 13.30
CA LYS A 185 20.77 -23.73 13.08
C LYS A 185 20.07 -24.73 12.16
N ALA A 186 18.76 -24.89 12.28
CA ALA A 186 17.95 -25.75 11.41
C ALA A 186 17.93 -25.23 9.96
N ILE A 187 17.74 -23.92 9.76
CA ILE A 187 17.77 -23.28 8.44
C ILE A 187 19.14 -23.46 7.78
N ARG A 188 20.23 -23.16 8.50
CA ARG A 188 21.59 -23.35 7.97
C ARG A 188 21.87 -24.81 7.61
N ARG A 189 21.34 -25.76 8.37
CA ARG A 189 21.42 -27.19 8.04
C ARG A 189 20.68 -27.49 6.74
N ALA A 190 19.42 -27.04 6.60
CA ALA A 190 18.62 -27.26 5.40
C ALA A 190 19.30 -26.74 4.13
N ILE A 191 19.86 -25.52 4.21
CA ILE A 191 20.66 -24.91 3.13
C ILE A 191 21.91 -25.73 2.85
N GLY A 192 22.68 -26.09 3.88
CA GLY A 192 23.91 -26.87 3.71
C GLY A 192 23.69 -28.28 3.15
N THR A 193 22.52 -28.87 3.40
CA THR A 193 22.12 -30.15 2.81
C THR A 193 21.53 -30.03 1.40
N GLY A 194 21.35 -28.81 0.87
CA GLY A 194 20.78 -28.58 -0.46
C GLY A 194 19.25 -28.70 -0.55
N LEU A 195 18.54 -28.72 0.58
CA LEU A 195 17.08 -28.85 0.61
C LEU A 195 16.34 -27.51 0.45
N MET A 196 17.02 -26.39 0.72
CA MET A 196 16.43 -25.04 0.66
C MET A 196 17.41 -24.07 -0.02
N PRO A 197 16.93 -23.19 -0.93
CA PRO A 197 17.76 -22.16 -1.53
C PRO A 197 18.28 -21.14 -0.51
N SER A 198 19.46 -20.58 -0.77
CA SER A 198 20.12 -19.60 0.10
C SER A 198 19.82 -18.15 -0.26
N VAL A 199 19.40 -17.87 -1.49
CA VAL A 199 19.26 -16.50 -2.04
C VAL A 199 17.80 -16.10 -2.28
N TYR A 200 16.91 -17.05 -2.50
CA TYR A 200 15.51 -16.81 -2.83
C TYR A 200 14.60 -17.77 -2.06
N ARG A 201 13.28 -17.57 -2.12
CA ARG A 201 12.29 -18.48 -1.50
C ARG A 201 12.21 -19.80 -2.25
N HIS A 202 11.84 -20.88 -1.56
CA HIS A 202 11.71 -22.19 -2.19
C HIS A 202 10.71 -22.15 -3.38
N PRO A 203 11.04 -22.69 -4.57
CA PRO A 203 10.25 -22.52 -5.78
C PRO A 203 8.83 -23.09 -5.67
N GLU A 204 8.64 -24.20 -4.96
CA GLU A 204 7.29 -24.75 -4.74
C GLU A 204 6.42 -23.81 -3.89
N LEU A 205 7.02 -23.10 -2.92
CA LEU A 205 6.28 -22.10 -2.13
C LEU A 205 5.91 -20.89 -2.99
N LEU A 206 6.79 -20.47 -3.89
CA LEU A 206 6.49 -19.39 -4.82
C LEU A 206 5.37 -19.77 -5.78
N ARG A 207 5.36 -21.00 -6.30
CA ARG A 207 4.27 -21.52 -7.14
C ARG A 207 2.95 -21.53 -6.39
N ASP A 208 2.94 -22.01 -5.15
CA ASP A 208 1.74 -22.01 -4.30
C ASP A 208 1.25 -20.59 -3.99
N GLU A 209 2.16 -19.67 -3.68
CA GLU A 209 1.83 -18.26 -3.43
C GLU A 209 1.25 -17.59 -4.70
N MET A 210 1.85 -17.84 -5.86
CA MET A 210 1.34 -17.36 -7.15
C MET A 210 -0.01 -17.98 -7.49
N ALA A 211 -0.21 -19.27 -7.25
CA ALA A 211 -1.47 -19.96 -7.47
C ALA A 211 -2.58 -19.45 -6.52
N MET A 212 -2.24 -19.13 -5.26
CA MET A 212 -3.17 -18.52 -4.31
C MET A 212 -3.51 -17.08 -4.66
N ARG A 213 -2.53 -16.28 -5.11
CA ARG A 213 -2.75 -14.88 -5.51
C ARG A 213 -3.47 -14.77 -6.86
N GLY A 214 -3.25 -15.72 -7.77
CA GLY A 214 -3.90 -15.80 -9.08
C GLY A 214 -5.33 -16.36 -9.02
N GLN A 215 -5.73 -16.96 -7.90
CA GLN A 215 -7.14 -17.28 -7.63
C GLN A 215 -7.90 -15.99 -7.29
N LEU A 216 -8.33 -15.29 -8.34
CA LEU A 216 -9.50 -14.42 -8.25
C LEU A 216 -10.68 -15.28 -7.74
N PRO A 217 -11.52 -14.77 -6.83
CA PRO A 217 -12.73 -15.48 -6.42
C PRO A 217 -13.66 -15.60 -7.64
N GLY A 218 -13.65 -16.77 -8.31
CA GLY A 218 -14.51 -17.01 -9.47
C GLY A 218 -14.10 -18.11 -10.45
N GLN A 219 -12.87 -18.63 -10.43
CA GLN A 219 -12.49 -19.74 -11.31
C GLN A 219 -12.40 -21.06 -10.54
N GLN A 220 -13.42 -21.90 -10.70
CA GLN A 220 -13.38 -23.30 -10.26
C GLN A 220 -12.39 -24.08 -11.15
N ARG A 221 -11.56 -24.92 -10.53
CA ARG A 221 -10.70 -25.86 -11.25
C ARG A 221 -11.59 -26.93 -11.90
N PRO A 222 -11.46 -27.25 -13.19
CA PRO A 222 -12.12 -28.43 -13.74
C PRO A 222 -11.52 -29.69 -13.06
N ARG A 223 -12.40 -30.64 -12.75
CA ARG A 223 -12.07 -31.91 -12.08
C ARG A 223 -11.15 -32.78 -12.93
#